data_AF-A0A4P2VLM3-F1
#
_entry.id   AF-A0A4P2VLM3-F1
#
_cell.length_a   1.000
_cell.length_b   1.000
_cell.length_c   1.000
_cell.angle_alpha   90.00
_cell.angle_beta   90.00
_cell.angle_gamma   90.00
#
_symmetry.space_group_name_H-M   'P 1'
#
loop_
_entity.id
_entity.type
_entity.pdbx_description
1 polymer ?
#
loop_
_entity_poly.entity_id
_entity_poly.type
_entity_poly.pdbx_seq_one_letter_code
_entity_poly.pdbx_strand_id
1 'polypeptide(L)'
;MLKKVFIIFSSILAIPAFSREPKIPKTTTFVFCSPILARSNWRWAVDTNNNYVTATGYWKLVKSEEEIIYGTKFDPYTFVFVINSNEYKRLIHFCKEDEFIQPADKSTSSWYAFSVEASSKK
;
A
#
# COMPACT_ATOMS: atom_id res chain seq x y z
N MET A 1 -71.84 13.53 -9.39
CA MET A 1 -70.80 12.76 -8.66
C MET A 1 -69.48 12.92 -9.40
N LEU A 2 -68.58 13.81 -8.92
CA LEU A 2 -67.24 13.98 -9.51
C LEU A 2 -66.23 13.12 -8.73
N LYS A 3 -65.57 12.17 -9.40
CA LYS A 3 -64.46 11.41 -8.83
C LYS A 3 -63.19 12.25 -8.92
N LYS A 4 -62.61 12.59 -7.77
CA LYS A 4 -61.29 13.23 -7.66
C LYS A 4 -60.21 12.19 -7.96
N VAL A 5 -59.47 12.37 -9.05
CA VAL A 5 -58.30 11.55 -9.40
C VAL A 5 -57.07 12.24 -8.81
N PHE A 6 -56.44 11.61 -7.83
CA PHE A 6 -55.14 12.04 -7.29
C PHE A 6 -54.03 11.42 -8.14
N ILE A 7 -53.37 12.24 -8.96
CA ILE A 7 -52.16 11.85 -9.70
C ILE A 7 -50.98 12.11 -8.76
N ILE A 8 -50.40 11.05 -8.21
CA ILE A 8 -49.17 11.14 -7.41
C ILE A 8 -47.99 11.15 -8.40
N PHE A 9 -47.43 12.33 -8.65
CA PHE A 9 -46.17 12.47 -9.38
C PHE A 9 -45.02 11.93 -8.52
N SER A 10 -44.58 10.71 -8.82
CA SER A 10 -43.40 10.12 -8.20
C SER A 10 -42.14 10.71 -8.84
N SER A 11 -41.57 11.73 -8.20
CA SER A 11 -40.29 12.31 -8.60
C SER A 11 -39.18 11.35 -8.23
N ILE A 12 -38.69 10.57 -9.20
CA ILE A 12 -37.47 9.78 -9.05
C ILE A 12 -36.31 10.77 -8.97
N LEU A 13 -35.89 11.14 -7.76
CA LEU A 13 -34.64 11.85 -7.51
C LEU A 13 -33.49 10.89 -7.85
N ALA A 14 -33.03 10.95 -9.11
CA ALA A 14 -31.81 10.29 -9.54
C ALA A 14 -30.63 10.97 -8.85
N ILE A 15 -30.25 10.46 -7.67
CA ILE A 15 -29.00 10.86 -7.03
C ILE A 15 -27.90 10.23 -7.89
N PRO A 16 -27.00 11.02 -8.53
CA PRO A 16 -25.88 10.44 -9.24
C PRO A 16 -25.05 9.68 -8.21
N ALA A 17 -25.07 8.35 -8.31
CA ALA A 17 -24.19 7.49 -7.54
C ALA A 17 -22.77 7.78 -8.03
N PHE A 18 -22.09 8.71 -7.34
CA PHE A 18 -20.66 8.88 -7.45
C PHE A 18 -20.02 7.58 -6.95
N SER A 19 -19.81 6.63 -7.87
CA SER A 19 -19.03 5.43 -7.62
C SER A 19 -17.59 5.87 -7.34
N ARG A 20 -17.28 6.11 -6.07
CA ARG A 20 -15.90 6.23 -5.62
C ARG A 20 -15.42 4.79 -5.45
N GLU A 21 -14.48 4.37 -6.30
CA GLU A 21 -13.77 3.13 -6.06
C GLU A 21 -13.24 3.13 -4.62
N PRO A 22 -13.42 2.03 -3.86
CA PRO A 22 -12.96 1.97 -2.49
C PRO A 22 -11.44 2.11 -2.47
N LYS A 23 -10.96 3.25 -1.97
CA LYS A 23 -9.54 3.45 -1.73
C LYS A 23 -9.11 2.54 -0.58
N ILE A 24 -8.15 1.66 -0.84
CA ILE A 24 -7.55 0.82 0.20
C ILE A 24 -7.01 1.76 1.30
N PRO A 25 -7.41 1.58 2.57
CA PRO A 25 -6.97 2.45 3.64
C PRO A 25 -5.47 2.29 3.85
N LYS A 26 -4.77 3.42 3.93
CA LYS A 26 -3.34 3.44 4.24
C LYS A 26 -3.12 3.18 5.73
N THR A 27 -2.05 2.45 6.04
CA THR A 27 -1.55 2.16 7.37
C THR A 27 -0.06 2.53 7.46
N THR A 28 0.53 2.36 8.64
CA THR A 28 1.96 2.54 8.87
C THR A 28 2.63 1.23 9.25
N THR A 29 3.90 1.10 8.89
CA THR A 29 4.76 -0.01 9.32
C THR A 29 6.16 0.50 9.65
N PHE A 30 6.88 -0.16 10.55
CA PHE A 30 8.29 0.17 10.80
C PHE A 30 9.17 -0.28 9.63
N VAL A 31 10.34 0.34 9.50
CA VAL A 31 11.29 0.01 8.44
C VAL A 31 12.55 -0.57 9.04
N PHE A 32 13.03 -1.67 8.47
CA PHE A 32 14.36 -2.20 8.75
C PHE A 32 15.22 -2.18 7.48
N CYS A 33 16.53 -2.12 7.70
CA CYS A 33 17.56 -2.19 6.67
C CYS A 33 18.26 -3.53 6.79
N SER A 34 18.52 -4.20 5.67
CA SER A 34 19.29 -5.45 5.66
C SER A 34 20.11 -5.59 4.37
N PRO A 35 21.33 -6.15 4.43
CA PRO A 35 22.07 -6.52 3.23
C PRO A 35 21.33 -7.60 2.44
N ILE A 36 21.39 -7.52 1.10
CA ILE A 36 20.68 -8.48 0.22
C ILE A 36 21.15 -9.92 0.41
N LEU A 37 22.46 -10.11 0.63
CA LEU A 37 23.10 -11.43 0.78
C LEU A 37 23.14 -11.93 2.23
N ALA A 38 22.90 -11.06 3.21
CA ALA A 38 23.04 -11.36 4.64
C ALA A 38 21.85 -10.79 5.43
N ARG A 39 20.64 -11.21 5.08
CA ARG A 39 19.40 -10.66 5.63
C ARG A 39 19.24 -10.82 7.15
N SER A 40 19.93 -11.80 7.75
CA SER A 40 20.02 -11.94 9.20
C SER A 40 20.65 -10.74 9.89
N ASN A 41 21.51 -10.00 9.17
CA ASN A 41 22.22 -8.82 9.66
C ASN A 41 21.37 -7.57 9.41
N TRP A 42 20.15 -7.58 9.94
CA TRP A 42 19.25 -6.46 9.83
C TRP A 42 19.42 -5.48 10.99
N ARG A 43 19.00 -4.23 10.77
CA ARG A 43 18.88 -3.20 11.80
C ARG A 43 17.65 -2.36 11.55
N TRP A 44 17.12 -1.74 12.59
CA TRP A 44 16.07 -0.73 12.42
C TRP A 44 16.60 0.48 11.63
N ALA A 45 15.75 1.01 10.76
CA ALA A 45 15.96 2.33 10.18
C ALA A 45 15.65 3.38 11.26
N VAL A 46 16.59 4.29 11.50
CA VAL A 46 16.45 5.37 12.49
C VAL A 46 16.77 6.72 11.86
N ASP A 47 16.10 7.77 12.32
CA ASP A 47 16.38 9.15 11.91
C ASP A 47 17.57 9.76 12.68
N THR A 48 17.90 11.02 12.39
CA THR A 48 19.01 11.75 13.04
C THR A 48 18.79 11.98 14.54
N ASN A 49 17.56 11.82 15.02
CA ASN A 49 17.18 11.95 16.42
C ASN A 49 17.02 10.58 17.11
N ASN A 50 17.45 9.50 16.45
CA ASN A 50 17.36 8.12 16.92
C ASN A 50 15.92 7.60 17.08
N ASN A 51 14.95 8.16 16.35
CA ASN A 51 13.58 7.62 16.29
C ASN A 51 13.47 6.56 15.20
N TYR A 52 12.64 5.55 15.43
CA TYR A 52 12.34 4.54 14.41
C TYR A 52 11.58 5.14 13.23
N VAL A 53 12.05 4.83 12.02
CA VAL A 53 11.42 5.27 10.78
C VAL A 53 10.23 4.37 10.46
N THR A 54 9.11 5.00 10.12
CA THR A 54 7.91 4.31 9.61
C THR A 54 7.67 4.64 8.15
N ALA A 55 7.05 3.71 7.43
CA ALA A 55 6.54 3.86 6.07
C ALA A 55 5.01 3.96 6.08
N THR A 56 4.44 4.81 5.23
CA THR A 56 2.99 4.93 5.01
C THR A 56 2.60 4.28 3.70
N GLY A 57 1.69 3.31 3.74
CA GLY A 57 1.34 2.47 2.61
C GLY A 57 0.17 1.54 2.91
N TYR A 58 0.04 0.42 2.22
CA TYR A 58 -0.95 -0.60 2.54
C TYR A 58 -0.44 -2.00 2.24
N TRP A 59 -0.93 -2.99 2.99
CA TRP A 59 -0.62 -4.39 2.75
C TRP A 59 -1.44 -4.92 1.57
N LYS A 60 -0.77 -5.66 0.68
CA LYS A 60 -1.40 -6.33 -0.45
C LYS A 60 -0.88 -7.77 -0.55
N LEU A 61 -1.79 -8.72 -0.68
CA LEU A 61 -1.45 -10.10 -1.03
C LEU A 61 -1.25 -10.18 -2.55
N VAL A 62 -0.06 -10.60 -2.98
CA VAL A 62 0.24 -10.94 -4.37
C VAL A 62 -0.57 -12.17 -4.74
N LYS A 63 -1.43 -12.07 -5.75
CA LYS A 63 -2.11 -13.24 -6.31
C LYS A 63 -1.30 -13.83 -7.44
N SER A 64 -1.57 -15.08 -7.82
CA SER A 64 -0.88 -15.75 -8.94
C SER A 64 -0.96 -14.99 -10.26
N GLU A 65 -2.05 -14.24 -10.48
CA GLU A 65 -2.27 -13.39 -11.66
C GLU A 65 -1.54 -12.03 -11.59
N GLU A 66 -1.03 -11.66 -10.42
CA GLU A 66 -0.37 -10.38 -10.14
C GLU A 66 1.08 -10.55 -9.70
N GLU A 67 1.76 -11.62 -10.16
CA GLU A 67 3.17 -11.90 -9.78
C GLU A 67 4.12 -10.72 -10.05
N ILE A 68 3.74 -9.79 -10.92
CA ILE A 68 4.41 -8.51 -11.10
C ILE A 68 3.56 -7.41 -10.48
N ILE A 69 3.95 -6.93 -9.30
CA ILE A 69 3.33 -5.77 -8.67
C ILE A 69 4.25 -4.58 -8.83
N TYR A 70 3.79 -3.60 -9.61
CA TYR A 70 4.48 -2.35 -9.92
C TYR A 70 5.94 -2.53 -10.39
N GLY A 71 6.19 -3.51 -11.26
CA GLY A 71 7.48 -3.75 -11.90
C GLY A 71 8.45 -4.63 -11.12
N THR A 72 8.06 -5.13 -9.94
CA THR A 72 8.83 -6.11 -9.18
C THR A 72 8.15 -7.46 -9.24
N LYS A 73 8.93 -8.53 -9.53
CA LYS A 73 8.45 -9.91 -9.55
C LYS A 73 8.43 -10.48 -8.13
N PHE A 74 7.30 -11.07 -7.76
CA PHE A 74 7.06 -11.69 -6.46
C PHE A 74 6.45 -13.08 -6.64
N ASP A 75 6.74 -13.96 -5.69
CA ASP A 75 6.07 -15.26 -5.64
C ASP A 75 4.58 -15.06 -5.34
N PRO A 76 3.69 -15.84 -5.99
CA PRO A 76 2.27 -15.87 -5.65
C PRO A 76 2.07 -16.08 -4.14
N TYR A 77 1.07 -15.41 -3.59
CA TYR A 77 0.70 -15.42 -2.17
C TYR A 77 1.73 -14.76 -1.22
N THR A 78 2.69 -14.01 -1.76
CA THR A 78 3.55 -13.13 -0.96
C THR A 78 2.78 -11.88 -0.54
N PHE A 79 2.92 -11.46 0.71
CA PHE A 79 2.43 -10.16 1.14
C PHE A 79 3.49 -9.08 0.86
N VAL A 80 3.06 -7.96 0.29
CA VAL A 80 3.91 -6.79 0.03
C VAL A 80 3.32 -5.56 0.71
N PHE A 81 4.18 -4.63 1.11
CA PHE A 81 3.75 -3.32 1.58
C PHE A 81 3.90 -2.31 0.44
N VAL A 82 2.78 -1.85 -0.09
CA VAL A 82 2.75 -0.92 -1.20
C VAL A 82 2.95 0.50 -0.70
N ILE A 83 3.97 1.18 -1.19
CA ILE A 83 4.28 2.58 -0.92
C ILE A 83 4.39 3.36 -2.23
N ASN A 84 4.26 4.69 -2.18
CA ASN A 84 4.48 5.50 -3.38
C ASN A 84 5.97 5.81 -3.59
N SER A 85 6.32 6.31 -4.78
CA SER A 85 7.71 6.63 -5.15
C SER A 85 8.37 7.69 -4.26
N ASN A 86 7.62 8.66 -3.74
CA ASN A 86 8.19 9.69 -2.85
C ASN A 86 8.54 9.09 -1.49
N GLU A 87 7.69 8.21 -0.99
CA GLU A 87 7.94 7.48 0.25
C GLU A 87 9.15 6.55 0.09
N TYR A 88 9.25 5.82 -1.02
CA TYR A 88 10.44 5.01 -1.32
C TYR A 88 11.71 5.86 -1.32
N LYS A 89 11.72 6.98 -2.05
CA LYS A 89 12.86 7.91 -2.08
C LYS A 89 13.22 8.46 -0.70
N ARG A 90 12.23 8.75 0.14
CA ARG A 90 12.46 9.18 1.52
C ARG A 90 13.13 8.08 2.34
N LEU A 91 12.67 6.83 2.20
CA LEU A 91 13.09 5.72 3.04
C LEU A 91 14.51 5.22 2.73
N ILE A 92 14.93 5.22 1.46
CA ILE A 92 16.27 4.72 1.07
C ILE A 92 17.41 5.46 1.77
N HIS A 93 17.21 6.72 2.17
CA HIS A 93 18.22 7.53 2.84
C HIS A 93 18.54 7.08 4.27
N PHE A 94 17.72 6.20 4.87
CA PHE A 94 17.95 5.68 6.22
C PHE A 94 18.71 4.34 6.24
N CYS A 95 18.97 3.76 5.06
CA CYS A 95 19.79 2.57 4.88
C CYS A 95 21.17 2.92 4.36
N LYS A 96 22.16 2.05 4.64
CA LYS A 96 23.51 2.15 4.08
C LYS A 96 23.47 1.79 2.60
N GLU A 97 24.54 2.12 1.87
CA GLU A 97 24.65 1.90 0.42
C GLU A 97 24.47 0.43 0.00
N ASP A 98 24.85 -0.52 0.87
CA ASP A 98 24.75 -1.96 0.66
C ASP A 98 23.49 -2.61 1.29
N GLU A 99 22.61 -1.80 1.88
CA GLU A 99 21.40 -2.23 2.57
C GLU A 99 20.14 -1.88 1.78
N PHE A 100 19.12 -2.72 1.91
CA PHE A 100 17.81 -2.52 1.30
C PHE A 100 16.76 -2.24 2.38
N ILE A 101 15.84 -1.33 2.09
CA ILE A 101 14.67 -1.07 2.94
C ILE A 101 13.69 -2.24 2.88
N GLN A 102 13.13 -2.61 4.03
CA GLN A 102 12.12 -3.65 4.16
C GLN A 102 11.05 -3.24 5.18
N PRO A 103 9.77 -3.56 4.95
CA PRO A 103 8.72 -3.32 5.92
C PRO A 103 8.79 -4.36 7.04
N ALA A 104 8.71 -3.91 8.28
CA ALA A 104 8.69 -4.79 9.44
C ALA A 104 7.24 -5.18 9.75
N ASP A 105 6.89 -6.45 9.55
CA ASP A 105 5.66 -6.98 10.10
C ASP A 105 5.90 -8.20 10.98
N LYS A 106 5.23 -8.19 12.12
CA LYS A 106 5.31 -9.25 13.14
C LYS A 106 4.33 -10.39 12.88
N SER A 107 3.39 -10.23 11.94
CA SER A 107 2.20 -11.08 11.86
C SER A 107 2.35 -12.30 10.95
N THR A 108 3.29 -12.32 10.01
CA THR A 108 3.60 -13.54 9.24
C THR A 108 5.11 -13.78 9.12
N SER A 109 5.50 -15.04 9.18
CA SER A 109 6.88 -15.53 9.05
C SER A 109 7.43 -15.44 7.62
N SER A 110 6.69 -14.83 6.70
CA SER A 110 7.01 -14.74 5.28
C SER A 110 7.64 -13.38 4.96
N TRP A 111 8.66 -13.39 4.11
CA TRP A 111 9.41 -12.19 3.74
C TRP A 111 8.53 -11.16 3.05
N TYR A 112 8.38 -10.00 3.68
CA TYR A 112 7.68 -8.86 3.09
C TYR A 112 8.67 -7.97 2.35
N ALA A 113 8.21 -7.40 1.24
CA ALA A 113 8.97 -6.42 0.47
C ALA A 113 8.15 -5.14 0.28
N PHE A 114 8.85 -4.01 0.12
CA PHE A 114 8.21 -2.83 -0.42
C PHE A 114 7.96 -3.01 -1.92
N SER A 115 6.76 -2.64 -2.37
CA SER A 115 6.43 -2.47 -3.77
C SER A 115 6.07 -1.00 -4.02
N VAL A 116 6.60 -0.39 -5.08
CA VAL A 116 6.49 1.05 -5.31
C VAL A 116 5.39 1.32 -6.33
N GLU A 117 4.32 2.04 -5.95
CA GLU A 117 3.24 2.41 -6.86
C GLU A 117 3.80 3.00 -8.17
N ALA A 118 3.48 2.36 -9.28
CA ALA A 118 3.82 2.89 -10.58
C ALA A 118 3.15 4.26 -10.74
N SER A 119 3.93 5.29 -11.04
CA SER A 119 3.36 6.59 -11.41
C SER A 119 2.53 6.38 -12.66
N SER A 120 1.22 6.52 -12.56
CA SER A 120 0.33 6.54 -13.71
C SER A 120 0.83 7.66 -14.61
N LYS A 121 1.46 7.35 -15.74
CA LYS A 121 1.70 8.35 -16.79
C LYS A 121 0.33 8.86 -17.18
N LYS A 122 0.05 10.10 -16.81
CA LYS A 122 -1.13 10.84 -17.24
C LYS A 122 -0.92 11.30 -18.67
#